data_AF-A0A9E4IPP9-F1
#
_entry.id   AF-A0A9E4IPP9-F1
#
_cell.length_a   1.000
_cell.length_b   1.000
_cell.length_c   1.000
_cell.angle_alpha   90.00
_cell.angle_beta   90.00
_cell.angle_gamma   90.00
#
_symmetry.space_group_name_H-M   'P 1'
#
loop_
_entity.id
_entity.type
_entity.pdbx_description
1 polymer ?
#
loop_
_entity_poly.entity_id
_entity_poly.type
_entity_poly.pdbx_seq_one_letter_code
_entity_poly.pdbx_strand_id
1 'polypeptide(L)'
;KYEFGGVFGGPIVQDKAHFFVSLERRLNNPARATTFSTRPELSWSSPESWRALNTMYRVDHQVNGNNSWALRYMRETSPEDNRIGNRTIVSNVDSTDEEYMFVGSYTSVIGNNVVNTARVTRTHEFYSGGPPAWYEADGHIALDGAMRGVTPAYYMDSFQDGVAPWAWGREDSQWQYNNTTSWFVPDKMGDHDIKFGGTFIDDFAEHHLGGSFHFATDMPFDINDYSTYPERLQVRVGKQNGRQFAYPINTLEAFFQDKWTLNERWTAGLGVRWDGEMLNAKLTDNPLMRPGTDPRDWNNISPRLSIAYDVTGDGRSVIRAGYGFFYDRTLFSGLDNVLQDPVFNDSFEASFPRGGGGQGGQEDPGPRNGMPIQDPELAGAMRIGVAANGECGPATMRDGVPHCVLLNRDFVEGIYPTGDTFRFNESNVYIDNYRRQQPLFKQFTVGFERELMPTLSIGVDYVNIRGSQLLNRINYVAPLRDGINSSDALTWYDVGFPGRGGVYDRTDTGSPPGLDSYPSCKGGAAVASGLYSNPTLLAAQCAKTDLATGIDPRTGKLIGVWQGRLLSIESTGLSSYDGLNVSVEKRYSDRWGMRLSYALGYSRGDTFEQASTASRPRCSTT
;
A
#
# COMPACT_ATOMS: atom_id res chain seq x y z
N LYS A 1 -22.28 -2.70 23.58
CA LYS A 1 -20.84 -2.53 23.87
C LYS A 1 -20.62 -2.77 25.35
N TYR A 2 -19.70 -3.66 25.72
CA TYR A 2 -19.26 -3.89 27.09
C TYR A 2 -17.75 -3.72 27.15
N GLU A 3 -17.26 -3.03 28.18
CA GLU A 3 -15.84 -2.85 28.42
C GLU A 3 -15.59 -3.13 29.90
N PHE A 4 -14.59 -3.95 30.17
CA PHE A 4 -14.17 -4.24 31.54
C PHE A 4 -12.68 -4.50 31.56
N GLY A 5 -12.05 -4.16 32.67
CA GLY A 5 -10.62 -4.27 32.81
C GLY A 5 -10.21 -3.98 34.24
N GLY A 6 -8.93 -4.19 34.49
CA GLY A 6 -8.33 -3.97 35.79
C GLY A 6 -6.85 -3.69 35.64
N VAL A 7 -6.33 -2.98 36.63
CA VAL A 7 -4.90 -2.74 36.76
C VAL A 7 -4.43 -3.28 38.10
N PHE A 8 -3.25 -3.88 38.10
CA PHE A 8 -2.61 -4.39 39.30
C PHE A 8 -1.13 -4.00 39.26
N GLY A 9 -0.66 -3.34 40.29
CA GLY A 9 0.72 -2.87 40.35
C GLY A 9 1.13 -2.48 41.75
N GLY A 10 2.43 -2.35 41.94
CA GLY A 10 3.01 -2.03 43.23
C GLY A 10 4.52 -2.23 43.27
N PRO A 11 5.14 -1.99 44.43
CA PRO A 11 6.56 -2.21 44.61
C PRO A 11 6.87 -3.72 44.65
N ILE A 12 7.86 -4.14 43.86
CA ILE A 12 8.59 -5.41 44.07
C ILE A 12 9.63 -5.20 45.18
N VAL A 13 10.35 -4.07 45.10
CA VAL A 13 11.26 -3.57 46.12
C VAL A 13 10.90 -2.12 46.36
N GLN A 14 10.55 -1.78 47.60
CA GLN A 14 10.14 -0.44 47.98
C GLN A 14 11.14 0.61 47.46
N ASP A 15 10.60 1.63 46.78
CA ASP A 15 11.33 2.77 46.19
C ASP A 15 12.37 2.43 45.11
N LYS A 16 12.55 1.15 44.74
CA LYS A 16 13.55 0.72 43.74
C LYS A 16 12.99 0.00 42.55
N ALA A 17 12.06 -0.93 42.75
CA ALA A 17 11.53 -1.77 41.69
C ALA A 17 10.01 -1.84 41.78
N HIS A 18 9.33 -1.56 40.68
CA HIS A 18 7.87 -1.55 40.59
C HIS A 18 7.43 -2.37 39.39
N PHE A 19 6.26 -2.97 39.52
CA PHE A 19 5.57 -3.60 38.39
C PHE A 19 4.19 -3.01 38.22
N PHE A 20 3.69 -3.09 37.00
CA PHE A 20 2.35 -2.70 36.62
C PHE A 20 1.82 -3.66 35.57
N VAL A 21 0.60 -4.13 35.77
CA VAL A 21 -0.14 -4.99 34.84
C VAL A 21 -1.47 -4.32 34.55
N SER A 22 -1.87 -4.27 33.28
CA SER A 22 -3.23 -3.91 32.90
C SER A 22 -3.83 -4.98 32.00
N LEU A 23 -5.09 -5.27 32.23
CA LEU A 23 -5.92 -6.12 31.40
C LEU A 23 -7.17 -5.34 31.01
N GLU A 24 -7.50 -5.30 29.73
CA GLU A 24 -8.71 -4.65 29.22
C GLU A 24 -9.38 -5.58 28.20
N ARG A 25 -10.68 -5.82 28.37
CA ARG A 25 -11.51 -6.60 27.46
C ARG A 25 -12.62 -5.70 26.91
N ARG A 26 -12.73 -5.64 25.60
CA ARG A 26 -13.82 -4.97 24.89
C ARG A 26 -14.64 -5.99 24.13
N LEU A 27 -15.95 -5.97 24.35
CA LEU A 27 -16.92 -6.78 23.62
C LEU A 27 -17.90 -5.84 22.92
N ASN A 28 -17.86 -5.81 21.59
CA ASN A 28 -18.78 -5.00 20.82
C ASN A 28 -19.52 -5.85 19.79
N ASN A 29 -20.83 -5.66 19.68
CA ASN A 29 -21.68 -6.33 18.69
C ASN A 29 -22.48 -5.27 17.94
N PRO A 30 -21.86 -4.48 17.06
CA PRO A 30 -22.59 -3.49 16.30
C PRO A 30 -23.60 -4.21 15.38
N ALA A 31 -24.84 -3.72 15.37
CA ALA A 31 -25.83 -4.18 14.41
C ALA A 31 -25.56 -3.52 13.06
N ARG A 32 -25.48 -4.34 12.01
CA ARG A 32 -25.44 -3.88 10.62
C ARG A 32 -26.75 -4.23 9.93
N ALA A 33 -27.08 -3.46 8.91
CA ALA A 33 -28.20 -3.74 8.03
C ALA A 33 -27.90 -3.16 6.66
N THR A 34 -28.31 -3.91 5.63
CA THR A 34 -28.20 -3.49 4.23
C THR A 34 -29.49 -3.84 3.53
N THR A 35 -29.96 -2.93 2.67
CA THR A 35 -31.19 -3.11 1.88
C THR A 35 -30.88 -3.04 0.40
N PHE A 36 -31.32 -4.04 -0.37
CA PHE A 36 -31.16 -4.09 -1.82
C PHE A 36 -32.51 -3.81 -2.49
N SER A 37 -32.64 -2.67 -3.16
CA SER A 37 -33.91 -2.26 -3.78
C SER A 37 -34.33 -3.18 -4.94
N THR A 38 -33.38 -3.69 -5.71
CA THR A 38 -33.62 -4.60 -6.83
C THR A 38 -33.79 -6.05 -6.39
N ARG A 39 -33.27 -6.43 -5.21
CA ARG A 39 -33.37 -7.76 -4.61
C ARG A 39 -33.73 -7.71 -3.11
N PRO A 40 -34.94 -7.23 -2.73
CA PRO A 40 -35.30 -7.00 -1.33
C PRO A 40 -35.20 -8.24 -0.45
N GLU A 41 -35.37 -9.44 -1.02
CA GLU A 41 -35.25 -10.72 -0.32
C GLU A 41 -33.83 -11.04 0.17
N LEU A 42 -32.80 -10.37 -0.37
CA LEU A 42 -31.42 -10.48 0.07
C LEU A 42 -31.06 -9.45 1.15
N SER A 43 -31.98 -8.53 1.47
CA SER A 43 -31.79 -7.53 2.51
C SER A 43 -31.71 -8.21 3.88
N TRP A 44 -30.83 -7.73 4.75
CA TRP A 44 -30.54 -8.38 6.02
C TRP A 44 -30.27 -7.37 7.12
N SER A 45 -30.38 -7.85 8.36
CA SER A 45 -29.86 -7.18 9.55
C SER A 45 -29.26 -8.23 10.47
N SER A 46 -27.99 -8.06 10.83
CA SER A 46 -27.23 -9.03 11.61
C SER A 46 -26.18 -8.30 12.47
N PRO A 47 -25.89 -8.77 13.70
CA PRO A 47 -24.78 -8.25 14.48
C PRO A 47 -23.43 -8.78 14.00
N GLU A 48 -22.41 -7.93 14.01
CA GLU A 48 -21.00 -8.34 13.96
C GLU A 48 -20.55 -8.75 15.37
N SER A 49 -19.40 -9.43 15.49
CA SER A 49 -18.78 -9.77 16.77
C SER A 49 -17.36 -9.22 16.82
N TRP A 50 -17.09 -8.22 17.65
CA TRP A 50 -15.76 -7.66 17.84
C TRP A 50 -15.26 -7.87 19.27
N ARG A 51 -14.05 -8.40 19.43
CA ARG A 51 -13.56 -8.94 20.71
C ARG A 51 -12.09 -8.62 20.99
N ALA A 52 -11.76 -7.39 21.38
CA ALA A 52 -10.39 -7.04 21.77
C ALA A 52 -10.04 -7.46 23.21
N LEU A 53 -8.88 -8.08 23.41
CA LEU A 53 -8.25 -8.33 24.71
C LEU A 53 -6.85 -7.71 24.71
N ASN A 54 -6.67 -6.69 25.54
CA ASN A 54 -5.42 -5.93 25.63
C ASN A 54 -4.76 -6.24 26.96
N THR A 55 -3.51 -6.65 26.90
CA THR A 55 -2.70 -6.97 28.07
C THR A 55 -1.42 -6.16 28.02
N MET A 56 -1.05 -5.52 29.13
CA MET A 56 0.24 -4.87 29.28
C MET A 56 0.89 -5.29 30.58
N TYR A 57 2.19 -5.57 30.51
CA TYR A 57 3.07 -5.79 31.65
C TYR A 57 4.19 -4.77 31.57
N ARG A 58 4.52 -4.17 32.70
CA ARG A 58 5.62 -3.25 32.84
C ARG A 58 6.38 -3.52 34.12
N VAL A 59 7.70 -3.46 34.04
CA VAL A 59 8.60 -3.49 35.19
C VAL A 59 9.58 -2.34 35.05
N ASP A 60 9.76 -1.56 36.11
CA ASP A 60 10.75 -0.50 36.22
C ASP A 60 11.66 -0.79 37.41
N HIS A 61 12.97 -0.66 37.24
CA HIS A 61 13.94 -0.89 38.30
C HIS A 61 15.07 0.14 38.27
N GLN A 62 15.19 0.89 39.36
CA GLN A 62 16.36 1.69 39.67
C GLN A 62 17.43 0.82 40.31
N VAL A 63 18.41 0.38 39.51
CA VAL A 63 19.51 -0.48 39.95
C VAL A 63 20.38 0.22 40.99
N ASN A 64 20.67 1.51 40.75
CA ASN A 64 21.38 2.40 41.67
C ASN A 64 21.07 3.89 41.32
N GLY A 65 21.74 4.84 41.98
CA GLY A 65 21.52 6.28 41.74
C GLY A 65 21.74 6.75 40.31
N ASN A 66 22.51 5.98 39.51
CA ASN A 66 22.91 6.37 38.17
C ASN A 66 22.34 5.46 37.07
N ASN A 67 21.71 4.34 37.41
CA ASN A 67 21.32 3.34 36.42
C ASN A 67 19.92 2.81 36.70
N SER A 68 19.09 2.79 35.67
CA SER A 68 17.76 2.21 35.70
C SER A 68 17.46 1.46 34.42
N TRP A 69 16.56 0.48 34.51
CA TRP A 69 15.98 -0.17 33.33
C TRP A 69 14.47 -0.27 33.46
N ALA A 70 13.82 -0.35 32.32
CA ALA A 70 12.40 -0.62 32.22
C ALA A 70 12.13 -1.64 31.12
N LEU A 71 11.14 -2.49 31.35
CA LEU A 71 10.64 -3.47 30.41
C LEU A 71 9.14 -3.27 30.27
N ARG A 72 8.64 -3.31 29.04
CA ARG A 72 7.22 -3.30 28.74
C ARG A 72 6.92 -4.39 27.71
N TYR A 73 5.89 -5.18 27.98
CA TYR A 73 5.29 -6.11 27.02
C TYR A 73 3.82 -5.73 26.86
N MET A 74 3.36 -5.58 25.64
CA MET A 74 1.97 -5.32 25.28
C MET A 74 1.52 -6.38 24.30
N ARG A 75 0.28 -6.85 24.43
CA ARG A 75 -0.37 -7.75 23.47
C ARG A 75 -1.81 -7.33 23.31
N GLU A 76 -2.29 -7.28 22.08
CA GLU A 76 -3.70 -7.17 21.73
C GLU A 76 -4.08 -8.39 20.89
N THR A 77 -5.26 -8.96 21.18
CA THR A 77 -5.91 -9.94 20.31
C THR A 77 -7.32 -9.46 20.06
N SER A 78 -7.68 -9.22 18.80
CA SER A 78 -8.90 -8.54 18.40
C SER A 78 -9.60 -9.25 17.24
N PRO A 79 -10.03 -10.52 17.41
CA PRO A 79 -10.84 -11.19 16.40
C PRO A 79 -12.15 -10.44 16.15
N GLU A 80 -12.52 -10.39 14.87
CA GLU A 80 -13.78 -9.88 14.38
C GLU A 80 -14.49 -10.96 13.56
N ASP A 81 -15.67 -11.38 14.00
CA ASP A 81 -16.49 -12.35 13.27
C ASP A 81 -17.67 -11.66 12.58
N ASN A 82 -18.09 -12.24 11.47
CA ASN A 82 -19.26 -11.84 10.70
C ASN A 82 -19.19 -10.38 10.20
N ARG A 83 -18.01 -9.94 9.76
CA ARG A 83 -17.81 -8.62 9.15
C ARG A 83 -18.48 -8.59 7.79
N ILE A 84 -19.48 -7.73 7.61
CA ILE A 84 -20.23 -7.63 6.36
C ILE A 84 -20.33 -6.16 5.92
N GLY A 85 -19.88 -5.90 4.69
CA GLY A 85 -20.00 -4.57 4.05
C GLY A 85 -21.35 -4.36 3.36
N ASN A 86 -21.35 -3.56 2.29
CA ASN A 86 -22.51 -3.41 1.39
C ASN A 86 -22.65 -4.63 0.46
N ARG A 87 -22.88 -5.82 1.03
CA ARG A 87 -22.96 -7.12 0.37
C ARG A 87 -24.05 -7.99 1.00
N THR A 88 -24.43 -9.09 0.38
CA THR A 88 -25.36 -10.05 1.00
C THR A 88 -24.73 -10.71 2.22
N ILE A 89 -25.56 -11.31 3.07
CA ILE A 89 -25.11 -11.93 4.32
C ILE A 89 -24.20 -13.14 4.11
N VAL A 90 -24.23 -13.74 2.92
CA VAL A 90 -23.38 -14.89 2.53
C VAL A 90 -21.94 -14.44 2.22
N SER A 91 -21.73 -13.15 1.90
CA SER A 91 -20.40 -12.57 1.67
C SER A 91 -19.67 -12.17 2.97
N ASN A 92 -20.05 -12.74 4.11
CA ASN A 92 -19.44 -12.41 5.38
C ASN A 92 -17.96 -12.84 5.43
N VAL A 93 -17.19 -12.12 6.23
CA VAL A 93 -15.76 -12.34 6.40
C VAL A 93 -15.45 -12.34 7.88
N ASP A 94 -14.60 -13.26 8.31
CA ASP A 94 -14.01 -13.23 9.64
C ASP A 94 -12.58 -12.70 9.52
N SER A 95 -12.09 -12.08 10.58
CA SER A 95 -10.71 -11.61 10.65
C SER A 95 -10.13 -11.83 12.03
N THR A 96 -8.84 -12.11 12.08
CA THR A 96 -8.08 -12.23 13.31
C THR A 96 -6.91 -11.28 13.26
N ASP A 97 -6.79 -10.45 14.30
CA ASP A 97 -5.67 -9.54 14.52
C ASP A 97 -5.02 -9.88 15.86
N GLU A 98 -3.73 -10.23 15.81
CA GLU A 98 -2.90 -10.48 16.98
C GLU A 98 -1.61 -9.67 16.89
N GLU A 99 -1.45 -8.72 17.80
CA GLU A 99 -0.24 -7.91 17.89
C GLU A 99 0.44 -8.06 19.24
N TYR A 100 1.77 -8.00 19.23
CA TYR A 100 2.56 -7.81 20.44
C TYR A 100 3.73 -6.87 20.23
N MET A 101 4.06 -6.17 21.31
CA MET A 101 5.21 -5.27 21.37
C MET A 101 6.00 -5.52 22.65
N PHE A 102 7.30 -5.76 22.47
CA PHE A 102 8.27 -5.79 23.55
C PHE A 102 9.16 -4.55 23.48
N VAL A 103 9.33 -3.86 24.61
CA VAL A 103 10.21 -2.69 24.75
C VAL A 103 11.09 -2.88 25.97
N GLY A 104 12.40 -2.91 25.76
CA GLY A 104 13.39 -2.81 26.82
C GLY A 104 14.14 -1.49 26.73
N SER A 105 14.34 -0.80 27.85
CA SER A 105 15.17 0.40 27.92
C SER A 105 16.12 0.37 29.10
N TYR A 106 17.35 0.85 28.90
CA TYR A 106 18.37 1.04 29.93
C TYR A 106 18.84 2.49 29.90
N THR A 107 18.75 3.18 31.03
CA THR A 107 19.19 4.57 31.18
C THR A 107 20.33 4.65 32.19
N SER A 108 21.39 5.38 31.81
CA SER A 108 22.58 5.59 32.62
C SER A 108 22.94 7.07 32.70
N VAL A 109 23.15 7.58 33.91
CA VAL A 109 23.69 8.91 34.20
C VAL A 109 25.20 8.78 34.38
N ILE A 110 25.95 9.28 33.40
CA ILE A 110 27.41 9.17 33.30
C ILE A 110 28.02 10.51 33.73
N GLY A 111 28.24 10.67 35.04
CA GLY A 111 28.68 11.95 35.62
C GLY A 111 27.53 12.96 35.73
N ASN A 112 27.84 14.23 35.95
CA ASN A 112 26.84 15.25 36.29
C ASN A 112 26.12 15.85 35.06
N ASN A 113 26.55 15.53 33.85
CA ASN A 113 26.11 16.21 32.64
C ASN A 113 25.89 15.29 31.42
N VAL A 114 25.99 13.97 31.58
CA VAL A 114 25.71 13.01 30.48
C VAL A 114 24.66 12.01 30.93
N VAL A 115 23.65 11.80 30.09
CA VAL A 115 22.65 10.75 30.24
C VAL A 115 22.58 9.96 28.94
N ASN A 116 22.80 8.65 29.03
CA ASN A 116 22.62 7.72 27.93
C ASN A 116 21.35 6.89 28.13
N THR A 117 20.56 6.70 27.08
CA THR A 117 19.43 5.75 27.07
C THR A 117 19.54 4.85 25.86
N ALA A 118 19.68 3.55 26.08
CA ALA A 118 19.57 2.52 25.06
C ALA A 118 18.18 1.87 25.13
N ARG A 119 17.54 1.65 23.98
CA ARG A 119 16.23 1.03 23.86
C ARG A 119 16.23 0.01 22.73
N VAL A 120 15.60 -1.13 22.98
CA VAL A 120 15.29 -2.15 21.98
C VAL A 120 13.78 -2.33 21.94
N THR A 121 13.19 -2.27 20.76
CA THR A 121 11.77 -2.56 20.52
C THR A 121 11.66 -3.74 19.55
N ARG A 122 10.78 -4.69 19.85
CA ARG A 122 10.33 -5.73 18.93
C ARG A 122 8.82 -5.61 18.81
N THR A 123 8.33 -5.31 17.61
CA THR A 123 6.91 -5.31 17.29
C THR A 123 6.63 -6.47 16.35
N HIS A 124 5.52 -7.15 16.55
CA HIS A 124 5.01 -8.17 15.65
C HIS A 124 3.50 -8.06 15.61
N GLU A 125 2.93 -8.15 14.42
CA GLU A 125 1.50 -8.14 14.19
C GLU A 125 1.20 -9.26 13.17
N PHE A 126 0.21 -10.07 13.47
CA PHE A 126 -0.37 -11.03 12.55
C PHE A 126 -1.81 -10.63 12.34
N TYR A 127 -2.15 -10.25 11.12
CA TYR A 127 -3.49 -9.88 10.73
C TYR A 127 -3.93 -10.78 9.58
N SER A 128 -5.10 -11.39 9.68
CA SER A 128 -5.66 -12.22 8.61
C SER A 128 -7.15 -12.02 8.48
N GLY A 129 -7.69 -12.27 7.30
CA GLY A 129 -9.13 -12.23 7.08
C GLY A 129 -9.55 -12.94 5.80
N GLY A 130 -10.71 -13.59 5.86
CA GLY A 130 -11.29 -14.34 4.76
C GLY A 130 -12.70 -14.83 5.10
N PRO A 131 -13.43 -15.42 4.14
CA PRO A 131 -14.75 -15.97 4.43
C PRO A 131 -14.66 -17.16 5.42
N PRO A 132 -15.71 -17.43 6.22
CA PRO A 132 -15.70 -18.54 7.18
C PRO A 132 -15.35 -19.90 6.54
N ALA A 133 -15.82 -20.16 5.32
CA ALA A 133 -15.52 -21.37 4.55
C ALA A 133 -14.01 -21.58 4.28
N TRP A 134 -13.23 -20.49 4.23
CA TRP A 134 -11.76 -20.56 4.12
C TRP A 134 -11.13 -20.96 5.47
N TYR A 135 -11.58 -20.35 6.57
CA TYR A 135 -11.14 -20.68 7.92
C TYR A 135 -11.38 -22.16 8.29
N GLU A 136 -12.52 -22.72 7.88
CA GLU A 136 -12.88 -24.14 8.10
C GLU A 136 -12.03 -25.12 7.26
N ALA A 137 -11.59 -24.71 6.07
CA ALA A 137 -10.79 -25.54 5.15
C ALA A 137 -9.32 -25.63 5.58
N ASP A 138 -8.76 -24.55 6.13
CA ASP A 138 -7.31 -24.39 6.34
C ASP A 138 -6.87 -24.36 7.82
N GLY A 139 -7.78 -24.66 8.77
CA GLY A 139 -7.42 -24.84 10.19
C GLY A 139 -7.14 -23.54 10.95
N HIS A 140 -7.78 -22.44 10.53
CA HIS A 140 -7.79 -21.11 11.17
C HIS A 140 -6.48 -20.32 11.30
N ILE A 141 -5.32 -20.82 10.85
CA ILE A 141 -4.03 -20.11 10.93
C ILE A 141 -3.16 -20.48 9.72
N ALA A 142 -3.48 -19.97 8.55
CA ALA A 142 -2.65 -20.16 7.37
C ALA A 142 -2.27 -18.81 6.74
N LEU A 143 -0.99 -18.66 6.43
CA LEU A 143 -0.41 -17.55 5.63
C LEU A 143 -0.68 -17.75 4.13
N ASP A 144 -1.49 -18.73 3.75
CA ASP A 144 -1.86 -18.99 2.37
C ASP A 144 -3.33 -18.64 2.12
N GLY A 145 -3.60 -18.02 0.96
CA GLY A 145 -4.96 -17.64 0.58
C GLY A 145 -5.63 -18.70 -0.29
N ALA A 146 -5.47 -19.98 0.06
CA ALA A 146 -5.91 -21.11 -0.77
C ALA A 146 -7.45 -21.28 -0.81
N MET A 147 -8.16 -20.48 -1.60
CA MET A 147 -9.63 -20.54 -1.69
C MET A 147 -10.16 -21.61 -2.67
N ARG A 148 -9.43 -22.70 -2.88
CA ARG A 148 -9.72 -23.67 -3.98
C ARG A 148 -11.07 -24.37 -3.81
N GLY A 149 -11.51 -24.57 -2.58
CA GLY A 149 -12.80 -25.19 -2.21
C GLY A 149 -13.96 -24.21 -2.00
N VAL A 150 -13.72 -22.89 -2.11
CA VAL A 150 -14.71 -21.86 -1.82
C VAL A 150 -15.44 -21.45 -3.11
N THR A 151 -16.75 -21.21 -3.04
CA THR A 151 -17.54 -20.73 -4.18
C THR A 151 -17.10 -19.31 -4.61
N PRO A 152 -17.25 -18.95 -5.90
CA PRO A 152 -16.89 -17.61 -6.38
C PRO A 152 -17.85 -16.54 -5.84
N ALA A 153 -17.39 -15.29 -5.88
CA ALA A 153 -18.23 -14.13 -5.65
C ALA A 153 -19.03 -13.75 -6.90
N TYR A 154 -20.17 -13.09 -6.70
CA TYR A 154 -21.04 -12.59 -7.76
C TYR A 154 -21.19 -11.07 -7.63
N TYR A 155 -20.61 -10.34 -8.58
CA TYR A 155 -20.74 -8.90 -8.72
C TYR A 155 -21.92 -8.62 -9.65
N MET A 156 -23.07 -8.33 -9.05
CA MET A 156 -24.29 -7.93 -9.77
C MET A 156 -24.19 -6.45 -10.16
N ASP A 157 -25.15 -5.96 -10.94
CA ASP A 157 -25.16 -4.58 -11.43
C ASP A 157 -25.17 -3.56 -10.29
N SER A 158 -25.95 -3.82 -9.23
CA SER A 158 -26.08 -2.89 -8.09
C SER A 158 -25.56 -3.41 -6.74
N PHE A 159 -25.18 -4.68 -6.62
CA PHE A 159 -24.77 -5.29 -5.36
C PHE A 159 -23.79 -6.46 -5.53
N GLN A 160 -23.23 -6.93 -4.41
CA GLN A 160 -22.33 -8.09 -4.37
C GLN A 160 -22.96 -9.21 -3.54
N ASP A 161 -22.88 -10.43 -4.06
CA ASP A 161 -23.44 -11.66 -3.49
C ASP A 161 -22.42 -12.82 -3.54
N GLY A 162 -22.76 -13.94 -2.93
CA GLY A 162 -21.91 -15.13 -2.83
C GLY A 162 -20.80 -14.97 -1.80
N VAL A 163 -19.89 -15.95 -1.74
CA VAL A 163 -18.79 -15.92 -0.78
C VAL A 163 -17.75 -14.87 -1.22
N ALA A 164 -17.14 -14.15 -0.25
CA ALA A 164 -16.10 -13.17 -0.57
C ALA A 164 -14.96 -13.85 -1.38
N PRO A 165 -14.48 -13.25 -2.48
CA PRO A 165 -13.55 -13.94 -3.38
C PRO A 165 -12.09 -13.84 -2.94
N TRP A 166 -11.84 -13.33 -1.75
CA TRP A 166 -10.50 -13.00 -1.25
C TRP A 166 -10.32 -13.53 0.18
N ALA A 167 -9.09 -13.95 0.45
CA ALA A 167 -8.53 -14.19 1.76
C ALA A 167 -7.14 -13.57 1.75
N TRP A 168 -6.72 -13.01 2.87
CA TRP A 168 -5.42 -12.38 3.00
C TRP A 168 -4.87 -12.65 4.40
N GLY A 169 -3.54 -12.69 4.48
CA GLY A 169 -2.79 -12.75 5.72
C GLY A 169 -1.67 -11.73 5.61
N ARG A 170 -1.26 -11.18 6.75
CA ARG A 170 -0.23 -10.16 6.88
C ARG A 170 0.55 -10.47 8.14
N GLU A 171 1.86 -10.53 8.02
CA GLU A 171 2.75 -10.71 9.16
C GLU A 171 3.77 -9.58 9.17
N ASP A 172 3.57 -8.62 10.09
CA ASP A 172 4.51 -7.54 10.30
C ASP A 172 5.51 -7.92 11.39
N SER A 173 6.77 -7.62 11.12
CA SER A 173 7.87 -8.01 11.99
C SER A 173 8.92 -6.89 12.01
N GLN A 174 8.98 -6.15 13.11
CA GLN A 174 9.88 -5.00 13.26
C GLN A 174 10.84 -5.16 14.44
N TRP A 175 12.11 -4.84 14.20
CA TRP A 175 13.11 -4.60 15.24
C TRP A 175 13.55 -3.14 15.19
N GLN A 176 13.64 -2.51 16.35
CA GLN A 176 14.12 -1.13 16.50
C GLN A 176 15.20 -1.08 17.56
N TYR A 177 16.34 -0.47 17.22
CA TYR A 177 17.45 -0.25 18.14
C TYR A 177 17.71 1.26 18.20
N ASN A 178 17.46 1.86 19.35
CA ASN A 178 17.65 3.28 19.57
C ASN A 178 18.67 3.48 20.69
N ASN A 179 19.59 4.41 20.49
CA ASN A 179 20.50 4.84 21.54
C ASN A 179 20.61 6.34 21.50
N THR A 180 20.24 7.00 22.59
CA THR A 180 20.24 8.45 22.70
C THR A 180 21.15 8.85 23.85
N THR A 181 22.22 9.57 23.54
CA THR A 181 23.13 10.18 24.54
C THR A 181 22.94 11.68 24.57
N SER A 182 22.26 12.20 25.60
CA SER A 182 22.22 13.63 25.89
C SER A 182 23.45 14.03 26.70
N TRP A 183 24.19 15.03 26.22
CA TRP A 183 25.35 15.60 26.88
C TRP A 183 25.17 17.11 27.01
N PHE A 184 25.08 17.59 28.24
CA PHE A 184 25.05 19.01 28.56
C PHE A 184 26.48 19.55 28.69
N VAL A 185 26.83 20.51 27.83
CA VAL A 185 28.13 21.19 27.87
C VAL A 185 27.90 22.68 28.11
N PRO A 186 28.11 23.17 29.34
CA PRO A 186 27.96 24.60 29.63
C PRO A 186 29.22 25.39 29.27
N ASP A 187 29.05 26.71 29.10
CA ASP A 187 30.11 27.71 29.03
C ASP A 187 31.13 27.53 27.89
N LYS A 188 30.76 26.85 26.80
CA LYS A 188 31.58 26.70 25.59
C LYS A 188 31.04 27.55 24.46
N MET A 189 31.05 28.85 24.69
CA MET A 189 30.35 29.85 23.88
C MET A 189 28.82 29.74 24.00
N GLY A 190 28.30 29.03 25.02
CA GLY A 190 26.89 28.75 25.29
C GLY A 190 26.71 27.33 25.83
N ASP A 191 25.45 26.89 25.96
CA ASP A 191 25.06 25.54 26.39
C ASP A 191 24.67 24.64 25.21
N HIS A 192 24.86 23.31 25.28
CA HIS A 192 24.64 22.32 24.19
C HIS A 192 23.86 21.03 24.65
N ASP A 193 23.14 20.32 23.74
CA ASP A 193 22.41 19.01 23.96
C ASP A 193 22.31 18.14 22.66
N ILE A 194 22.68 16.83 22.67
CA ILE A 194 22.96 15.91 21.51
C ILE A 194 22.18 14.55 21.56
N LYS A 195 21.83 13.82 20.45
CA LYS A 195 21.01 12.54 20.39
C LYS A 195 21.18 11.65 19.07
N PHE A 196 20.85 10.30 19.02
CA PHE A 196 20.87 9.34 17.81
C PHE A 196 19.87 8.07 17.80
N GLY A 197 19.66 7.21 16.71
CA GLY A 197 18.84 5.90 16.66
C GLY A 197 18.26 5.35 15.26
N GLY A 198 17.71 4.10 15.05
CA GLY A 198 17.17 3.48 13.74
C GLY A 198 16.11 2.27 13.75
N THR A 199 15.55 1.73 12.60
CA THR A 199 14.32 0.81 12.47
C THR A 199 14.20 -0.24 11.26
N PHE A 200 13.36 -1.33 11.29
CA PHE A 200 13.08 -2.38 10.21
C PHE A 200 11.58 -2.84 10.05
N ILE A 201 11.07 -3.30 8.88
CA ILE A 201 9.68 -3.83 8.59
C ILE A 201 9.66 -4.95 7.50
N ASP A 202 8.67 -5.88 7.53
CA ASP A 202 8.27 -6.90 6.50
C ASP A 202 6.71 -7.00 6.42
N ASP A 203 6.08 -7.34 5.27
CA ASP A 203 4.59 -7.28 5.02
C ASP A 203 4.09 -8.17 3.84
N PHE A 204 2.80 -8.58 3.80
CA PHE A 204 2.11 -9.37 2.75
C PHE A 204 0.59 -9.02 2.60
N ALA A 205 0.02 -9.06 1.37
CA ALA A 205 -1.43 -8.91 1.08
C ALA A 205 -1.85 -9.43 -0.33
N GLU A 206 -3.06 -10.01 -0.48
CA GLU A 206 -3.61 -10.52 -1.77
C GLU A 206 -5.16 -10.48 -1.94
N HIS A 207 -5.63 -10.54 -3.21
CA HIS A 207 -7.04 -10.43 -3.61
C HIS A 207 -7.44 -11.44 -4.73
N HIS A 208 -8.72 -11.87 -4.79
CA HIS A 208 -9.37 -12.67 -5.87
C HIS A 208 -8.99 -14.16 -6.06
N LEU A 209 -8.61 -14.85 -4.98
CA LEU A 209 -8.25 -16.28 -4.98
C LEU A 209 -9.43 -17.25 -5.17
N GLY A 210 -10.65 -16.85 -4.79
CA GLY A 210 -11.89 -17.60 -5.01
C GLY A 210 -12.52 -17.41 -6.39
N GLY A 211 -12.10 -16.36 -7.11
CA GLY A 211 -12.70 -15.92 -8.37
C GLY A 211 -14.00 -15.13 -8.20
N SER A 212 -14.30 -14.25 -9.15
CA SER A 212 -15.47 -13.38 -9.16
C SER A 212 -16.11 -13.29 -10.55
N PHE A 213 -17.40 -13.61 -10.62
CA PHE A 213 -18.21 -13.40 -11.83
C PHE A 213 -18.86 -12.03 -11.79
N HIS A 214 -18.89 -11.34 -12.93
CA HIS A 214 -19.60 -10.07 -13.07
C HIS A 214 -20.80 -10.22 -14.00
N PHE A 215 -21.93 -9.65 -13.60
CA PHE A 215 -23.20 -9.71 -14.30
C PHE A 215 -23.64 -8.30 -14.70
N ALA A 216 -24.35 -8.21 -15.81
CA ALA A 216 -24.94 -6.96 -16.28
C ALA A 216 -26.37 -6.72 -15.75
N THR A 217 -26.80 -7.51 -14.77
CA THR A 217 -28.16 -7.54 -14.28
C THR A 217 -28.17 -7.91 -12.80
N ASP A 218 -29.25 -7.52 -12.12
CA ASP A 218 -29.55 -7.94 -10.76
C ASP A 218 -30.47 -9.18 -10.70
N MET A 219 -30.96 -9.65 -11.85
CA MET A 219 -31.89 -10.79 -11.94
C MET A 219 -31.26 -12.08 -11.39
N PRO A 220 -32.05 -12.97 -10.76
CA PRO A 220 -31.59 -14.31 -10.41
C PRO A 220 -31.08 -15.05 -11.66
N PHE A 221 -30.01 -15.83 -11.52
CA PHE A 221 -29.48 -16.64 -12.62
C PHE A 221 -30.51 -17.67 -13.08
N ASP A 222 -30.90 -17.67 -14.35
CA ASP A 222 -31.75 -18.67 -14.99
C ASP A 222 -30.99 -19.34 -16.14
N ILE A 223 -30.83 -20.66 -16.05
CA ILE A 223 -30.17 -21.49 -17.08
C ILE A 223 -30.81 -21.38 -18.47
N ASN A 224 -32.08 -20.96 -18.55
CA ASN A 224 -32.80 -20.80 -19.81
C ASN A 224 -32.81 -19.36 -20.33
N ASP A 225 -32.27 -18.40 -19.57
CA ASP A 225 -32.20 -16.99 -19.94
C ASP A 225 -30.76 -16.51 -19.94
N TYR A 226 -30.18 -16.41 -21.14
CA TYR A 226 -28.82 -15.93 -21.33
C TYR A 226 -28.58 -14.50 -20.85
N SER A 227 -29.63 -13.69 -20.67
CA SER A 227 -29.47 -12.34 -20.10
C SER A 227 -29.05 -12.33 -18.63
N THR A 228 -29.16 -13.48 -17.97
CA THR A 228 -28.77 -13.67 -16.58
C THR A 228 -27.37 -14.29 -16.42
N TYR A 229 -26.68 -14.58 -17.53
CA TYR A 229 -25.34 -15.16 -17.52
C TYR A 229 -24.28 -14.10 -17.21
N PRO A 230 -23.12 -14.50 -16.62
CA PRO A 230 -22.04 -13.57 -16.39
C PRO A 230 -21.45 -13.11 -17.72
N GLU A 231 -21.03 -11.86 -17.76
CA GLU A 231 -20.31 -11.28 -18.89
C GLU A 231 -18.80 -11.31 -18.69
N ARG A 232 -18.34 -11.58 -17.46
CA ARG A 232 -16.92 -11.65 -17.11
C ARG A 232 -16.64 -12.58 -15.94
N LEU A 233 -15.40 -13.07 -15.90
CA LEU A 233 -14.77 -13.74 -14.77
C LEU A 233 -13.41 -13.09 -14.49
N GLN A 234 -13.14 -12.76 -13.23
CA GLN A 234 -11.80 -12.50 -12.72
C GLN A 234 -11.40 -13.62 -11.78
N VAL A 235 -10.20 -14.15 -11.92
CA VAL A 235 -9.71 -15.23 -11.05
C VAL A 235 -8.21 -15.20 -10.95
N ARG A 236 -7.67 -15.37 -9.74
CA ARG A 236 -6.23 -15.56 -9.56
C ARG A 236 -5.81 -16.96 -10.00
N VAL A 237 -4.79 -17.03 -10.85
CA VAL A 237 -4.29 -18.25 -11.50
C VAL A 237 -2.81 -18.46 -11.23
N GLY A 238 -2.31 -19.68 -11.47
CA GLY A 238 -0.94 -20.07 -11.16
C GLY A 238 -0.86 -20.77 -9.80
N LYS A 239 -0.16 -20.18 -8.84
CA LYS A 239 0.03 -20.75 -7.50
C LYS A 239 -1.28 -20.79 -6.71
N GLN A 240 -1.67 -21.99 -6.28
CA GLN A 240 -2.95 -22.25 -5.58
C GLN A 240 -3.13 -21.43 -4.29
N ASN A 241 -2.04 -21.20 -3.58
CA ASN A 241 -2.00 -20.50 -2.29
C ASN A 241 -1.86 -18.99 -2.45
N GLY A 242 -1.86 -18.50 -3.70
CA GLY A 242 -1.42 -17.16 -4.02
C GLY A 242 0.11 -17.00 -3.94
N ARG A 243 0.58 -15.79 -4.20
CA ARG A 243 1.98 -15.40 -4.04
C ARG A 243 2.23 -15.12 -2.57
N GLN A 244 3.39 -15.48 -2.04
CA GLN A 244 3.92 -14.91 -0.80
C GLN A 244 5.13 -14.06 -1.17
N PHE A 245 5.21 -12.85 -0.64
CA PHE A 245 6.34 -11.97 -0.87
C PHE A 245 6.79 -11.37 0.45
N ALA A 246 8.11 -11.22 0.59
CA ALA A 246 8.72 -10.50 1.70
C ALA A 246 9.17 -9.13 1.21
N TYR A 247 8.94 -8.10 2.01
CA TYR A 247 9.35 -6.73 1.73
C TYR A 247 10.26 -6.14 2.80
N PRO A 248 11.47 -6.70 2.98
CA PRO A 248 12.39 -6.22 3.99
C PRO A 248 12.93 -4.83 3.62
N ILE A 249 12.47 -3.80 4.33
CA ILE A 249 13.06 -2.46 4.28
C ILE A 249 13.99 -2.27 5.48
N ASN A 250 15.28 -2.13 5.20
CA ASN A 250 16.27 -1.76 6.21
C ASN A 250 16.44 -0.25 6.24
N THR A 251 16.18 0.38 7.39
CA THR A 251 16.50 1.80 7.60
C THR A 251 17.62 1.95 8.61
N LEU A 252 18.67 2.67 8.23
CA LEU A 252 19.77 3.07 9.09
C LEU A 252 19.73 4.58 9.24
N GLU A 253 19.73 5.04 10.48
CA GLU A 253 19.56 6.45 10.78
C GLU A 253 20.59 6.86 11.82
N ALA A 254 21.25 7.98 11.56
CA ALA A 254 22.20 8.59 12.49
C ALA A 254 21.89 10.07 12.56
N PHE A 255 21.95 10.66 13.75
CA PHE A 255 21.74 12.10 13.85
C PHE A 255 22.63 12.73 14.91
N PHE A 256 22.76 14.03 14.77
CA PHE A 256 23.41 14.92 15.69
C PHE A 256 22.55 16.18 15.76
N GLN A 257 22.31 16.68 16.96
CA GLN A 257 21.60 17.93 17.19
C GLN A 257 22.32 18.69 18.28
N ASP A 258 22.22 20.01 18.24
CA ASP A 258 22.78 20.91 19.21
C ASP A 258 21.81 22.08 19.39
N LYS A 259 21.34 22.29 20.63
CA LYS A 259 20.61 23.50 21.02
C LYS A 259 21.60 24.44 21.69
N TRP A 260 22.01 25.46 20.96
CA TRP A 260 23.01 26.42 21.38
C TRP A 260 22.35 27.70 21.92
N THR A 261 22.41 27.93 23.22
CA THR A 261 21.95 29.21 23.82
C THR A 261 23.14 30.17 23.91
N LEU A 262 23.25 31.11 22.97
CA LEU A 262 24.41 32.00 22.87
C LEU A 262 24.40 33.08 23.97
N ASN A 263 23.22 33.61 24.28
CA ASN A 263 22.98 34.58 25.36
C ASN A 263 21.48 34.61 25.70
N GLU A 264 21.08 35.49 26.61
CA GLU A 264 19.68 35.66 27.07
C GLU A 264 18.68 35.96 25.94
N ARG A 265 19.15 36.40 24.76
CA ARG A 265 18.28 36.75 23.62
C ARG A 265 18.37 35.78 22.45
N TRP A 266 19.50 35.09 22.28
CA TRP A 266 19.77 34.30 21.09
C TRP A 266 19.90 32.82 21.44
N THR A 267 19.03 32.00 20.83
CA THR A 267 19.17 30.54 20.82
C THR A 267 19.22 30.07 19.37
N ALA A 268 20.25 29.30 19.02
CA ALA A 268 20.35 28.60 17.74
C ALA A 268 20.11 27.09 17.96
N GLY A 269 19.60 26.43 16.94
CA GLY A 269 19.51 24.98 16.88
C GLY A 269 20.21 24.50 15.62
N LEU A 270 21.23 23.68 15.77
CA LEU A 270 21.97 23.05 14.68
C LEU A 270 21.64 21.56 14.70
N GLY A 271 21.34 20.99 13.54
CA GLY A 271 21.07 19.57 13.44
C GLY A 271 21.51 19.01 12.10
N VAL A 272 21.98 17.79 12.11
CA VAL A 272 22.18 17.00 10.91
C VAL A 272 21.70 15.58 11.19
N ARG A 273 20.99 15.02 10.23
CA ARG A 273 20.59 13.63 10.27
C ARG A 273 20.95 12.97 8.95
N TRP A 274 21.43 11.75 9.01
CA TRP A 274 21.64 10.89 7.87
C TRP A 274 20.59 9.79 7.93
N ASP A 275 19.90 9.62 6.82
CA ASP A 275 18.89 8.60 6.60
C ASP A 275 19.42 7.67 5.50
N GLY A 276 19.41 6.37 5.74
CA GLY A 276 19.81 5.36 4.77
C GLY A 276 18.69 4.34 4.65
N GLU A 277 18.20 4.11 3.45
CA GLU A 277 17.14 3.13 3.18
C GLU A 277 17.61 2.13 2.13
N MET A 278 17.38 0.86 2.42
CA MET A 278 17.69 -0.23 1.51
C MET A 278 16.51 -1.19 1.46
N LEU A 279 15.93 -1.31 0.28
CA LEU A 279 15.00 -2.38 -0.01
C LEU A 279 15.77 -3.67 -0.32
N ASN A 280 15.36 -4.78 0.28
CA ASN A 280 15.95 -6.11 0.05
C ASN A 280 14.93 -7.14 -0.47
N ALA A 281 13.94 -6.69 -1.24
CA ALA A 281 12.86 -7.54 -1.75
C ALA A 281 13.31 -8.62 -2.74
N LYS A 282 14.58 -8.62 -3.19
CA LYS A 282 15.14 -9.60 -4.15
C LYS A 282 14.17 -9.82 -5.33
N LEU A 283 13.75 -8.71 -5.95
CA LEU A 283 12.83 -8.69 -7.09
C LEU A 283 13.50 -9.33 -8.31
N THR A 284 13.52 -10.66 -8.38
CA THR A 284 14.08 -11.44 -9.50
C THR A 284 13.20 -11.38 -10.76
N ASP A 285 11.98 -10.89 -10.60
CA ASP A 285 10.88 -10.77 -11.54
C ASP A 285 10.69 -9.36 -12.11
N ASN A 286 11.51 -8.39 -11.68
CA ASN A 286 11.47 -7.02 -12.20
C ASN A 286 12.51 -6.82 -13.33
N PRO A 287 12.10 -6.53 -14.57
CA PRO A 287 13.02 -6.43 -15.70
C PRO A 287 13.94 -5.19 -15.69
N LEU A 288 13.62 -4.15 -14.90
CA LEU A 288 14.50 -3.00 -14.69
C LEU A 288 15.58 -3.26 -13.64
N MET A 289 15.51 -4.41 -12.98
CA MET A 289 16.35 -4.75 -11.84
C MET A 289 17.09 -6.05 -12.10
N ARG A 290 18.37 -6.07 -11.75
CA ARG A 290 19.19 -7.29 -11.77
C ARG A 290 19.46 -7.68 -10.32
N PRO A 291 19.76 -8.96 -10.04
CA PRO A 291 20.21 -9.36 -8.71
C PRO A 291 21.30 -8.42 -8.18
N GLY A 292 21.05 -7.78 -7.04
CA GLY A 292 21.96 -6.82 -6.41
C GLY A 292 21.78 -5.35 -6.82
N THR A 293 20.82 -5.02 -7.69
CA THR A 293 20.45 -3.63 -8.03
C THR A 293 19.17 -3.18 -7.33
N ASP A 294 18.82 -3.77 -6.18
CA ASP A 294 17.72 -3.30 -5.34
C ASP A 294 17.88 -1.80 -5.02
N PRO A 295 16.82 -0.97 -4.94
CA PRO A 295 16.95 0.45 -4.72
C PRO A 295 17.59 0.67 -3.35
N ARG A 296 18.67 1.46 -3.34
CA ARG A 296 19.37 1.84 -2.13
C ARG A 296 19.61 3.32 -2.17
N ASP A 297 19.18 4.00 -1.12
CA ASP A 297 19.33 5.43 -0.99
C ASP A 297 20.12 5.73 0.28
N TRP A 298 21.41 6.01 0.10
CA TRP A 298 22.38 6.21 1.18
C TRP A 298 22.87 7.66 1.27
N ASN A 299 22.41 8.56 0.40
CA ASN A 299 22.94 9.92 0.30
C ASN A 299 22.00 10.98 0.90
N ASN A 300 21.09 10.56 1.79
CA ASN A 300 20.09 11.44 2.38
C ASN A 300 20.64 12.11 3.63
N ILE A 301 21.11 13.35 3.45
CA ILE A 301 21.61 14.20 4.53
C ILE A 301 20.56 15.30 4.78
N SER A 302 20.00 15.28 5.97
CA SER A 302 18.95 16.17 6.50
C SER A 302 19.56 17.25 7.41
N PRO A 303 20.18 18.33 6.91
CA PRO A 303 20.58 19.45 7.74
C PRO A 303 19.36 20.22 8.24
N ARG A 304 19.46 20.75 9.46
CA ARG A 304 18.42 21.53 10.13
C ARG A 304 19.06 22.70 10.86
N LEU A 305 18.49 23.87 10.65
CA LEU A 305 18.88 25.10 11.33
C LEU A 305 17.63 25.75 11.90
N SER A 306 17.70 26.19 13.15
CA SER A 306 16.66 27.01 13.77
C SER A 306 17.28 28.15 14.56
N ILE A 307 16.54 29.24 14.71
CA ILE A 307 16.91 30.37 15.54
C ILE A 307 15.68 30.84 16.31
N ALA A 308 15.89 31.22 17.56
CA ALA A 308 14.94 31.95 18.38
C ALA A 308 15.63 33.21 18.88
N TYR A 309 14.98 34.35 18.68
CA TYR A 309 15.47 35.67 19.06
C TYR A 309 14.43 36.40 19.90
N ASP A 310 14.80 36.73 21.13
CA ASP A 310 14.04 37.65 21.97
C ASP A 310 14.36 39.10 21.59
N VAL A 311 13.37 39.74 20.96
CA VAL A 311 13.52 41.09 20.39
C VAL A 311 13.71 42.14 21.48
N THR A 312 13.03 41.99 22.61
CA THR A 312 13.01 42.98 23.70
C THR A 312 13.96 42.61 24.83
N GLY A 313 14.32 41.33 24.97
CA GLY A 313 15.19 40.82 26.05
C GLY A 313 14.45 40.55 27.36
N ASP A 314 13.11 40.56 27.33
CA ASP A 314 12.22 40.33 28.46
C ASP A 314 11.33 39.07 28.26
N GLY A 315 11.59 38.29 27.22
CA GLY A 315 10.86 37.09 26.83
C GLY A 315 9.49 37.34 26.17
N ARG A 316 9.06 38.59 26.03
CA ARG A 316 7.69 38.92 25.59
C ARG A 316 7.53 39.04 24.08
N SER A 317 8.62 39.25 23.34
CA SER A 317 8.64 39.27 21.87
C SER A 317 9.63 38.23 21.37
N VAL A 318 9.16 37.17 20.74
CA VAL A 318 10.05 36.13 20.21
C VAL A 318 9.83 35.95 18.73
N ILE A 319 10.89 36.11 17.95
CA ILE A 319 10.94 35.65 16.56
C ILE A 319 11.54 34.25 16.56
N ARG A 320 10.89 33.31 15.89
CA ARG A 320 11.43 31.96 15.65
C ARG A 320 11.50 31.74 14.16
N ALA A 321 12.62 31.24 13.67
CA ALA A 321 12.74 30.84 12.27
C ALA A 321 13.49 29.52 12.17
N GLY A 322 13.18 28.73 11.16
CA GLY A 322 13.82 27.45 10.94
C GLY A 322 13.81 27.04 9.48
N TYR A 323 14.87 26.37 9.05
CA TYR A 323 14.97 25.76 7.74
C TYR A 323 15.58 24.37 7.86
N GLY A 324 15.01 23.40 7.16
CA GLY A 324 15.49 22.03 7.24
C GLY A 324 15.09 21.17 6.04
N PHE A 325 15.84 20.09 5.90
CA PHE A 325 15.59 19.03 4.95
C PHE A 325 15.03 17.83 5.72
N PHE A 326 14.05 17.18 5.13
CA PHE A 326 13.32 16.07 5.73
C PHE A 326 13.08 15.03 4.64
N TYR A 327 13.77 13.90 4.74
CA TYR A 327 13.49 12.74 3.91
C TYR A 327 12.39 11.92 4.57
N ASP A 328 11.45 11.46 3.75
CA ASP A 328 10.42 10.55 4.18
C ASP A 328 10.84 9.11 3.90
N ARG A 329 10.39 8.19 4.75
CA ARG A 329 10.60 6.77 4.51
C ARG A 329 9.69 6.32 3.38
N THR A 330 10.13 5.35 2.59
CA THR A 330 9.23 4.79 1.61
C THR A 330 8.16 3.96 2.31
N LEU A 331 6.90 4.38 2.17
CA LEU A 331 5.75 3.64 2.67
C LEU A 331 5.54 2.36 1.86
N PHE A 332 5.35 1.23 2.54
CA PHE A 332 5.07 -0.06 1.92
C PHE A 332 3.85 -0.01 1.00
N SER A 333 2.76 0.66 1.42
CA SER A 333 1.54 0.84 0.62
C SER A 333 1.75 1.60 -0.69
N GLY A 334 2.89 2.28 -0.87
CA GLY A 334 3.24 2.89 -2.15
C GLY A 334 3.78 1.88 -3.16
N LEU A 335 4.33 0.77 -2.69
CA LEU A 335 5.14 -0.21 -3.42
C LEU A 335 4.55 -1.63 -3.44
N ASP A 336 3.48 -1.88 -2.68
CA ASP A 336 2.71 -3.13 -2.64
C ASP A 336 2.47 -3.75 -4.03
N ASN A 337 2.03 -2.94 -5.00
CA ASN A 337 1.69 -3.38 -6.33
C ASN A 337 2.89 -3.91 -7.12
N VAL A 338 4.11 -3.44 -6.85
CA VAL A 338 5.34 -3.98 -7.49
C VAL A 338 5.52 -5.45 -7.14
N LEU A 339 5.10 -5.84 -5.93
CA LEU A 339 5.23 -7.19 -5.41
C LEU A 339 4.02 -8.04 -5.73
N GLN A 340 2.82 -7.47 -5.74
CA GLN A 340 1.61 -8.22 -6.04
C GLN A 340 1.48 -8.49 -7.53
N ASP A 341 1.87 -7.51 -8.35
CA ASP A 341 1.62 -7.50 -9.79
C ASP A 341 2.91 -7.19 -10.59
N PRO A 342 4.01 -7.94 -10.41
CA PRO A 342 5.20 -7.80 -11.25
C PRO A 342 4.91 -8.20 -12.71
N VAL A 343 5.88 -7.95 -13.59
CA VAL A 343 5.87 -8.40 -14.99
C VAL A 343 5.88 -9.92 -15.11
N PHE A 344 6.68 -10.60 -14.28
CA PHE A 344 6.71 -12.06 -14.19
C PHE A 344 6.15 -12.49 -12.85
N ASN A 345 5.16 -13.38 -12.87
CA ASN A 345 4.49 -13.79 -11.65
C ASN A 345 4.22 -15.30 -11.67
N ASP A 346 4.34 -15.93 -10.50
CA ASP A 346 3.91 -17.31 -10.27
C ASP A 346 2.41 -17.37 -9.88
N SER A 347 1.81 -16.24 -9.52
CA SER A 347 0.37 -16.10 -9.28
C SER A 347 -0.17 -14.70 -9.61
N PHE A 348 -1.10 -14.57 -10.54
CA PHE A 348 -1.67 -13.28 -10.97
C PHE A 348 -3.17 -13.35 -11.27
N GLU A 349 -3.83 -12.19 -11.38
CA GLU A 349 -5.25 -12.12 -11.76
C GLU A 349 -5.42 -12.27 -13.28
N ALA A 350 -6.16 -13.29 -13.70
CA ALA A 350 -6.60 -13.47 -15.07
C ALA A 350 -8.05 -12.99 -15.23
N SER A 351 -8.35 -12.37 -16.37
CA SER A 351 -9.70 -11.93 -16.75
C SER A 351 -10.18 -12.68 -17.98
N PHE A 352 -11.46 -13.05 -17.99
CA PHE A 352 -12.16 -13.65 -19.11
C PHE A 352 -13.46 -12.87 -19.38
N PRO A 353 -13.79 -12.49 -20.62
CA PRO A 353 -12.95 -12.51 -21.82
C PRO A 353 -11.59 -11.81 -21.65
N ARG A 354 -10.58 -12.32 -22.35
CA ARG A 354 -9.23 -11.72 -22.35
C ARG A 354 -9.21 -10.43 -23.17
N GLY A 355 -8.45 -9.44 -22.70
CA GLY A 355 -8.39 -8.08 -23.25
C GLY A 355 -9.12 -7.08 -22.35
N GLY A 356 -8.69 -5.81 -22.35
CA GLY A 356 -9.29 -4.75 -21.51
C GLY A 356 -8.41 -4.42 -20.29
N GLY A 357 -7.59 -3.38 -20.42
CA GLY A 357 -6.54 -3.03 -19.45
C GLY A 357 -7.00 -2.36 -18.14
N GLY A 358 -7.99 -2.92 -17.46
CA GLY A 358 -8.51 -2.41 -16.18
C GLY A 358 -9.11 -3.51 -15.31
N GLN A 359 -9.45 -3.16 -14.06
CA GLN A 359 -10.07 -4.02 -13.03
C GLN A 359 -11.48 -4.53 -13.39
N GLY A 360 -11.79 -4.72 -14.67
CA GLY A 360 -13.09 -5.21 -15.10
C GLY A 360 -13.06 -5.92 -16.44
N GLY A 361 -11.91 -6.37 -16.96
CA GLY A 361 -11.80 -7.16 -18.19
C GLY A 361 -12.52 -6.59 -19.43
N GLN A 362 -12.56 -7.36 -20.51
CA GLN A 362 -13.43 -7.09 -21.65
C GLN A 362 -14.77 -7.75 -21.38
N GLU A 363 -15.87 -7.08 -21.69
CA GLU A 363 -17.21 -7.62 -21.46
C GLU A 363 -17.59 -8.56 -22.61
N ASP A 364 -18.15 -9.73 -22.29
CA ASP A 364 -18.78 -10.57 -23.31
C ASP A 364 -20.09 -9.91 -23.81
N PRO A 365 -20.24 -9.66 -25.11
CA PRO A 365 -21.41 -8.98 -25.64
C PRO A 365 -22.67 -9.86 -25.67
N GLY A 366 -22.54 -11.19 -25.50
CA GLY A 366 -23.64 -12.14 -25.60
C GLY A 366 -24.72 -11.94 -24.53
N PRO A 367 -24.38 -12.11 -23.23
CA PRO A 367 -25.36 -12.07 -22.14
C PRO A 367 -26.21 -10.80 -22.13
N ARG A 368 -25.61 -9.61 -22.21
CA ARG A 368 -26.35 -8.33 -22.26
C ARG A 368 -27.40 -8.24 -23.37
N ASN A 369 -27.21 -8.99 -24.46
CA ASN A 369 -28.11 -9.04 -25.60
C ASN A 369 -29.04 -10.28 -25.59
N GLY A 370 -29.09 -11.03 -24.48
CA GLY A 370 -29.87 -12.26 -24.36
C GLY A 370 -29.34 -13.41 -25.24
N MET A 371 -28.07 -13.36 -25.62
CA MET A 371 -27.40 -14.38 -26.43
C MET A 371 -26.43 -15.21 -25.57
N PRO A 372 -26.10 -16.45 -25.96
CA PRO A 372 -25.09 -17.23 -25.27
C PRO A 372 -23.76 -16.47 -25.15
N ILE A 373 -22.97 -16.80 -24.13
CA ILE A 373 -21.57 -16.35 -23.98
C ILE A 373 -20.83 -16.64 -25.29
N GLN A 374 -20.24 -15.60 -25.88
CA GLN A 374 -19.58 -15.68 -27.18
C GLN A 374 -18.08 -15.98 -27.05
N ASP A 375 -17.48 -15.59 -25.92
CA ASP A 375 -16.10 -15.84 -25.59
C ASP A 375 -15.91 -17.31 -25.14
N PRO A 376 -15.11 -18.10 -25.88
CA PRO A 376 -14.96 -19.52 -25.60
C PRO A 376 -14.22 -19.78 -24.28
N GLU A 377 -13.40 -18.84 -23.81
CA GLU A 377 -12.65 -19.00 -22.57
C GLU A 377 -13.51 -18.72 -21.34
N LEU A 378 -14.33 -17.67 -21.36
CA LEU A 378 -15.36 -17.42 -20.34
C LEU A 378 -16.37 -18.57 -20.31
N ALA A 379 -16.83 -19.04 -21.47
CA ALA A 379 -17.75 -20.17 -21.56
C ALA A 379 -17.13 -21.46 -21.00
N GLY A 380 -15.83 -21.69 -21.20
CA GLY A 380 -15.11 -22.85 -20.67
C GLY A 380 -14.76 -22.74 -19.18
N ALA A 381 -14.43 -21.53 -18.71
CA ALA A 381 -14.08 -21.24 -17.32
C ALA A 381 -15.30 -21.21 -16.38
N MET A 382 -16.50 -21.21 -16.95
CA MET A 382 -17.76 -21.31 -16.24
C MET A 382 -18.32 -22.74 -16.29
N ARG A 383 -18.94 -23.20 -15.20
CA ARG A 383 -19.83 -24.36 -15.18
C ARG A 383 -21.11 -24.04 -14.40
N ILE A 384 -22.20 -24.74 -14.71
CA ILE A 384 -23.45 -24.61 -13.95
C ILE A 384 -23.55 -25.79 -12.99
N GLY A 385 -23.86 -25.52 -11.73
CA GLY A 385 -23.98 -26.58 -10.73
C GLY A 385 -24.70 -26.13 -9.47
N VAL A 386 -24.57 -26.94 -8.43
CA VAL A 386 -25.12 -26.70 -7.09
C VAL A 386 -23.95 -26.49 -6.14
N ALA A 387 -23.99 -25.44 -5.34
CA ALA A 387 -23.03 -25.18 -4.27
C ALA A 387 -23.46 -25.87 -2.96
N ALA A 388 -22.48 -26.19 -2.10
CA ALA A 388 -22.76 -26.65 -0.75
C ALA A 388 -23.32 -25.52 0.12
N ASN A 389 -24.01 -25.89 1.21
CA ASN A 389 -24.37 -24.99 2.33
C ASN A 389 -25.11 -23.68 2.00
N GLY A 390 -25.79 -23.60 0.84
CA GLY A 390 -26.56 -22.41 0.47
C GLY A 390 -25.72 -21.25 -0.07
N GLU A 391 -24.47 -21.50 -0.46
CA GLU A 391 -23.56 -20.49 -1.05
C GLU A 391 -23.83 -20.21 -2.55
N CYS A 392 -24.89 -20.80 -3.11
CA CYS A 392 -25.37 -20.43 -4.44
C CYS A 392 -25.94 -19.01 -4.36
N GLY A 393 -25.24 -18.03 -4.95
CA GLY A 393 -25.65 -16.61 -4.97
C GLY A 393 -26.92 -16.36 -5.80
N PRO A 394 -26.87 -15.62 -6.94
CA PRO A 394 -28.04 -15.50 -7.80
C PRO A 394 -28.35 -16.89 -8.35
N ALA A 395 -29.38 -17.55 -7.83
CA ALA A 395 -29.76 -18.90 -8.22
C ALA A 395 -31.25 -18.96 -8.51
N THR A 396 -31.62 -19.67 -9.58
CA THR A 396 -32.99 -20.13 -9.79
C THR A 396 -33.17 -21.52 -9.21
N MET A 397 -34.36 -21.73 -8.65
CA MET A 397 -34.79 -23.06 -8.23
C MET A 397 -35.31 -23.81 -9.44
N ARG A 398 -34.68 -24.93 -9.79
CA ARG A 398 -35.19 -25.88 -10.79
C ARG A 398 -35.39 -27.23 -10.11
N ASP A 399 -36.61 -27.76 -10.19
CA ASP A 399 -36.98 -29.04 -9.57
C ASP A 399 -36.65 -29.11 -8.05
N GLY A 400 -36.70 -27.96 -7.36
CA GLY A 400 -36.38 -27.86 -5.93
C GLY A 400 -34.88 -27.75 -5.61
N VAL A 401 -34.02 -27.63 -6.62
CA VAL A 401 -32.56 -27.53 -6.47
C VAL A 401 -32.08 -26.16 -6.98
N PRO A 402 -31.26 -25.42 -6.19
CA PRO A 402 -30.69 -24.15 -6.63
C PRO A 402 -29.56 -24.39 -7.62
N HIS A 403 -29.66 -23.80 -8.81
CA HIS A 403 -28.58 -23.79 -9.79
C HIS A 403 -27.87 -22.45 -9.78
N CYS A 404 -26.54 -22.47 -9.69
CA CYS A 404 -25.71 -21.29 -9.71
C CYS A 404 -24.52 -21.44 -10.69
N VAL A 405 -23.92 -20.30 -10.99
CA VAL A 405 -22.72 -20.17 -11.82
C VAL A 405 -21.50 -20.51 -10.96
N LEU A 406 -20.69 -21.47 -11.37
CA LEU A 406 -19.51 -21.92 -10.62
C LEU A 406 -18.25 -21.81 -11.49
N LEU A 407 -17.11 -21.65 -10.82
CA LEU A 407 -15.80 -21.69 -11.46
C LEU A 407 -15.49 -23.12 -11.94
N ASN A 408 -15.12 -23.26 -13.21
CA ASN A 408 -14.57 -24.48 -13.78
C ASN A 408 -13.04 -24.47 -13.65
N ARG A 409 -12.55 -24.91 -12.48
CA ARG A 409 -11.10 -24.90 -12.18
C ARG A 409 -10.31 -25.81 -13.11
N ASP A 410 -10.83 -26.94 -13.55
CA ASP A 410 -10.13 -27.85 -14.47
C ASP A 410 -9.80 -27.16 -15.81
N PHE A 411 -10.73 -26.36 -16.33
CA PHE A 411 -10.50 -25.58 -17.54
C PHE A 411 -9.46 -24.47 -17.30
N VAL A 412 -9.62 -23.70 -16.23
CA VAL A 412 -8.71 -22.61 -15.88
C VAL A 412 -7.29 -23.13 -15.62
N GLU A 413 -7.13 -24.25 -14.91
CA GLU A 413 -5.84 -24.89 -14.64
C GLU A 413 -5.26 -25.58 -15.89
N GLY A 414 -6.10 -26.00 -16.84
CA GLY A 414 -5.65 -26.44 -18.15
C GLY A 414 -4.97 -25.32 -18.95
N ILE A 415 -5.44 -24.07 -18.80
CA ILE A 415 -4.86 -22.87 -19.41
C ILE A 415 -3.67 -22.35 -18.58
N TYR A 416 -3.81 -22.33 -17.26
CA TYR A 416 -2.83 -21.86 -16.28
C TYR A 416 -2.49 -22.96 -15.25
N PRO A 417 -1.62 -23.93 -15.62
CA PRO A 417 -1.20 -25.00 -14.72
C PRO A 417 -0.65 -24.48 -13.38
N THR A 418 -1.05 -25.15 -12.29
CA THR A 418 -0.58 -24.87 -10.94
C THR A 418 0.91 -25.22 -10.76
N GLY A 419 1.70 -24.30 -10.19
CA GLY A 419 3.09 -24.53 -9.81
C GLY A 419 3.90 -23.24 -9.63
N ASP A 420 5.15 -23.36 -9.21
CA ASP A 420 6.06 -22.22 -8.98
C ASP A 420 6.72 -21.69 -10.27
N THR A 421 6.16 -22.00 -11.45
CA THR A 421 6.70 -21.51 -12.73
C THR A 421 6.25 -20.08 -12.97
N PHE A 422 7.20 -19.13 -12.96
CA PHE A 422 6.96 -17.75 -13.36
C PHE A 422 6.40 -17.68 -14.79
N ARG A 423 5.35 -16.86 -14.96
CA ARG A 423 4.73 -16.57 -16.26
C ARG A 423 4.58 -15.06 -16.42
N PHE A 424 4.31 -14.62 -17.65
CA PHE A 424 3.93 -13.23 -17.87
C PHE A 424 2.61 -12.93 -17.17
N ASN A 425 2.57 -11.86 -16.37
CA ASN A 425 1.35 -11.35 -15.77
C ASN A 425 0.53 -10.61 -16.85
N GLU A 426 -0.70 -11.06 -17.03
CA GLU A 426 -1.62 -10.58 -18.08
C GLU A 426 -2.49 -9.39 -17.61
N SER A 427 -2.45 -9.02 -16.32
CA SER A 427 -3.16 -7.88 -15.73
C SER A 427 -2.36 -6.57 -15.82
N ASN A 428 -2.75 -5.52 -15.07
CA ASN A 428 -1.87 -4.37 -14.82
C ASN A 428 -0.59 -4.83 -14.11
N VAL A 429 0.56 -4.31 -14.51
CA VAL A 429 1.85 -4.70 -13.93
C VAL A 429 2.61 -3.48 -13.47
N TYR A 430 3.33 -3.67 -12.37
CA TYR A 430 4.08 -2.63 -11.71
C TYR A 430 5.55 -3.01 -11.65
N ILE A 431 6.41 -2.03 -11.90
CA ILE A 431 7.85 -2.20 -11.81
C ILE A 431 8.43 -1.12 -10.90
N ASP A 432 9.36 -1.51 -10.04
CA ASP A 432 10.18 -0.56 -9.29
C ASP A 432 11.41 -0.17 -10.11
N ASN A 433 11.92 1.03 -9.88
CA ASN A 433 13.09 1.55 -10.53
C ASN A 433 14.29 1.46 -9.58
N TYR A 434 15.40 0.85 -10.02
CA TYR A 434 16.62 0.75 -9.21
C TYR A 434 17.20 2.12 -8.78
N ARG A 435 16.77 3.21 -9.44
CA ARG A 435 17.16 4.59 -9.11
C ARG A 435 16.18 5.31 -8.19
N ARG A 436 15.18 4.62 -7.64
CA ARG A 436 14.20 5.23 -6.73
C ARG A 436 14.91 5.80 -5.51
N GLN A 437 14.51 7.02 -5.17
CA GLN A 437 15.02 7.82 -4.05
C GLN A 437 13.90 8.11 -3.05
N GLN A 438 14.26 8.32 -1.79
CA GLN A 438 13.34 8.74 -0.75
C GLN A 438 12.78 10.14 -1.06
N PRO A 439 11.47 10.38 -0.83
CA PRO A 439 10.88 11.70 -0.97
C PRO A 439 11.60 12.75 -0.11
N LEU A 440 11.92 13.91 -0.68
CA LEU A 440 12.60 15.01 0.02
C LEU A 440 11.66 16.21 0.19
N PHE A 441 11.55 16.68 1.43
CA PHE A 441 10.87 17.92 1.77
C PHE A 441 11.86 18.95 2.30
N LYS A 442 11.83 20.15 1.71
CA LYS A 442 12.51 21.34 2.24
C LYS A 442 11.45 22.19 2.92
N GLN A 443 11.65 22.46 4.20
CA GLN A 443 10.70 23.24 5.00
C GLN A 443 11.37 24.49 5.53
N PHE A 444 10.72 25.63 5.34
CA PHE A 444 11.02 26.90 5.98
C PHE A 444 9.86 27.30 6.90
N THR A 445 10.18 27.81 8.08
CA THR A 445 9.22 28.35 9.03
C THR A 445 9.73 29.68 9.55
N VAL A 446 8.81 30.62 9.74
CA VAL A 446 9.07 31.85 10.48
C VAL A 446 7.83 32.23 11.26
N GLY A 447 8.02 32.52 12.54
CA GLY A 447 6.95 32.87 13.46
C GLY A 447 7.35 34.06 14.31
N PHE A 448 6.36 34.86 14.68
CA PHE A 448 6.49 35.93 15.65
C PHE A 448 5.41 35.80 16.70
N GLU A 449 5.82 35.83 17.96
CA GLU A 449 4.92 35.81 19.10
C GLU A 449 5.17 37.04 19.96
N ARG A 450 4.09 37.72 20.34
CA ARG A 450 4.12 38.88 21.22
C ARG A 450 3.10 38.74 22.34
N GLU A 451 3.58 38.83 23.57
CA GLU A 451 2.75 39.17 24.72
C GLU A 451 2.43 40.68 24.68
N LEU A 452 1.16 41.03 24.46
CA LEU A 452 0.69 42.42 24.46
C LEU A 452 0.32 42.88 25.87
N MET A 453 -0.14 41.97 26.71
CA MET A 453 -0.48 42.17 28.12
C MET A 453 -0.22 40.85 28.88
N PRO A 454 -0.08 40.84 30.22
CA PRO A 454 0.22 39.63 31.01
C PRO A 454 -0.70 38.42 30.78
N THR A 455 -1.85 38.65 30.14
CA THR A 455 -2.82 37.62 29.82
C THR A 455 -3.25 37.61 28.36
N LEU A 456 -2.61 38.38 27.47
CA LEU A 456 -2.94 38.46 26.05
C LEU A 456 -1.67 38.28 25.21
N SER A 457 -1.65 37.26 24.36
CA SER A 457 -0.63 37.06 23.34
C SER A 457 -1.21 36.96 21.95
N ILE A 458 -0.41 37.36 20.96
CA ILE A 458 -0.69 37.17 19.54
C ILE A 458 0.50 36.46 18.92
N GLY A 459 0.23 35.43 18.13
CA GLY A 459 1.20 34.69 17.33
C GLY A 459 0.83 34.72 15.85
N VAL A 460 1.84 34.87 15.00
CA VAL A 460 1.72 34.71 13.55
C VAL A 460 2.84 33.79 13.08
N ASP A 461 2.48 32.69 12.41
CA ASP A 461 3.42 31.69 11.91
C ASP A 461 3.20 31.47 10.42
N TYR A 462 4.27 31.52 9.66
CA TYR A 462 4.30 31.13 8.25
C TYR A 462 5.14 29.87 8.09
N VAL A 463 4.62 28.93 7.32
CA VAL A 463 5.29 27.68 6.94
C VAL A 463 5.27 27.52 5.44
N ASN A 464 6.42 27.16 4.89
CA ASN A 464 6.62 26.85 3.49
C ASN A 464 7.22 25.45 3.40
N ILE A 465 6.60 24.58 2.60
CA ILE A 465 7.12 23.24 2.34
C ILE A 465 7.21 23.04 0.84
N ARG A 466 8.34 22.51 0.38
CA ARG A 466 8.60 22.15 -1.02
C ARG A 466 9.03 20.68 -1.06
N GLY A 467 8.18 19.84 -1.63
CA GLY A 467 8.45 18.43 -1.86
C GLY A 467 9.03 18.18 -3.25
N SER A 468 10.05 17.33 -3.33
CA SER A 468 10.65 16.83 -4.56
C SER A 468 10.97 15.35 -4.41
N GLN A 469 11.22 14.66 -5.53
CA GLN A 469 11.49 13.21 -5.53
C GLN A 469 10.33 12.41 -4.92
N LEU A 470 9.12 12.95 -4.95
CA LEU A 470 7.94 12.24 -4.46
C LEU A 470 7.67 11.05 -5.38
N LEU A 471 7.19 9.95 -4.80
CA LEU A 471 6.86 8.76 -5.56
C LEU A 471 5.70 9.05 -6.51
N ASN A 472 5.88 8.71 -7.78
CA ASN A 472 4.88 8.82 -8.83
C ASN A 472 4.84 7.52 -9.65
N ARG A 473 3.72 7.26 -10.32
CA ARG A 473 3.53 6.10 -11.20
C ARG A 473 3.46 6.56 -12.65
N ILE A 474 4.44 6.14 -13.46
CA ILE A 474 4.52 6.47 -14.89
C ILE A 474 4.02 5.27 -15.68
N ASN A 475 2.99 5.47 -16.51
CA ASN A 475 2.52 4.42 -17.42
C ASN A 475 3.35 4.43 -18.71
N TYR A 476 4.17 3.40 -18.89
CA TYR A 476 4.99 3.23 -20.11
C TYR A 476 4.18 2.72 -21.32
N VAL A 477 2.97 2.19 -21.08
CA VAL A 477 2.04 1.74 -22.12
C VAL A 477 0.75 2.51 -21.99
N ALA A 478 0.78 3.79 -22.39
CA ALA A 478 -0.44 4.57 -22.47
C ALA A 478 -1.26 4.07 -23.69
N PRO A 479 -2.52 3.63 -23.51
CA PRO A 479 -3.35 3.25 -24.63
C PRO A 479 -3.64 4.50 -25.45
N LEU A 480 -3.53 4.42 -26.77
CA LEU A 480 -4.09 5.45 -27.63
C LEU A 480 -5.53 5.07 -27.95
N ARG A 481 -6.41 6.06 -27.85
CA ARG A 481 -7.77 5.96 -28.33
C ARG A 481 -7.77 6.42 -29.78
N ASP A 482 -8.09 5.53 -30.70
CA ASP A 482 -8.09 5.83 -32.14
C ASP A 482 -9.34 6.64 -32.58
N GLY A 483 -10.19 7.05 -31.64
CA GLY A 483 -11.35 7.91 -31.86
C GLY A 483 -11.61 8.92 -30.73
N ILE A 484 -12.65 9.74 -30.90
CA ILE A 484 -13.00 10.85 -29.99
C ILE A 484 -14.08 10.49 -28.96
N ASN A 485 -14.74 9.33 -29.09
CA ASN A 485 -15.79 8.89 -28.18
C ASN A 485 -15.22 8.07 -27.03
N SER A 486 -15.81 8.21 -25.84
CA SER A 486 -15.43 7.46 -24.63
C SER A 486 -15.59 5.93 -24.76
N SER A 487 -16.36 5.46 -25.74
CA SER A 487 -16.60 4.04 -26.04
C SER A 487 -15.67 3.45 -27.10
N ASP A 488 -14.83 4.26 -27.76
CA ASP A 488 -13.93 3.77 -28.81
C ASP A 488 -12.87 2.82 -28.24
N ALA A 489 -12.46 1.83 -29.04
CA ALA A 489 -11.48 0.84 -28.64
C ALA A 489 -10.13 1.49 -28.28
N LEU A 490 -9.49 0.96 -27.24
CA LEU A 490 -8.14 1.36 -26.83
C LEU A 490 -7.12 0.47 -27.55
N THR A 491 -6.17 1.11 -28.23
CA THR A 491 -5.06 0.43 -28.92
C THR A 491 -3.80 0.55 -28.07
N TRP A 492 -3.19 -0.59 -27.72
CA TRP A 492 -1.97 -0.68 -26.92
C TRP A 492 -0.77 -0.95 -27.82
N TYR A 493 0.36 -0.30 -27.58
CA TYR A 493 1.60 -0.45 -28.37
C TYR A 493 2.69 -1.18 -27.57
N ASP A 494 3.55 -1.93 -28.26
CA ASP A 494 4.68 -2.64 -27.65
C ASP A 494 5.63 -1.71 -26.87
N VAL A 495 6.00 -2.13 -25.66
CA VAL A 495 6.89 -1.41 -24.76
C VAL A 495 8.34 -1.76 -25.08
N GLY A 496 9.00 -0.89 -25.85
CA GLY A 496 10.46 -0.90 -25.90
C GLY A 496 11.02 -0.23 -24.65
N PHE A 497 11.48 -1.01 -23.65
CA PHE A 497 12.21 -0.44 -22.51
C PHE A 497 13.47 0.32 -22.99
N PRO A 498 13.63 1.60 -22.66
CA PRO A 498 14.78 2.37 -23.10
C PRO A 498 16.00 2.12 -22.20
N GLY A 499 17.01 1.40 -22.73
CA GLY A 499 18.20 1.00 -21.96
C GLY A 499 19.36 0.31 -22.71
N ARG A 500 19.24 0.11 -24.03
CA ARG A 500 20.35 0.19 -25.00
C ARG A 500 19.98 1.25 -26.07
N GLY A 501 19.83 2.51 -25.65
CA GLY A 501 19.42 3.64 -26.52
C GLY A 501 17.91 3.88 -26.45
N GLY A 502 17.52 4.99 -25.82
CA GLY A 502 16.15 5.22 -25.38
C GLY A 502 15.32 6.20 -26.20
N VAL A 503 14.02 6.24 -25.88
CA VAL A 503 13.13 7.37 -26.18
C VAL A 503 13.49 8.48 -25.19
N TYR A 504 13.95 9.60 -25.75
CA TYR A 504 14.57 10.78 -25.12
C TYR A 504 15.96 10.58 -24.52
N ASP A 505 16.95 10.47 -25.40
CA ASP A 505 18.25 11.09 -25.14
C ASP A 505 18.11 12.61 -25.37
N ARG A 506 18.18 13.40 -24.29
CA ARG A 506 17.96 14.85 -24.34
C ARG A 506 19.24 15.61 -24.74
N THR A 507 19.99 15.09 -25.71
CA THR A 507 21.16 15.77 -26.31
C THR A 507 21.18 15.84 -27.83
N ASP A 508 20.23 15.26 -28.56
CA ASP A 508 20.25 15.34 -30.04
C ASP A 508 19.39 16.50 -30.57
N THR A 509 20.04 17.66 -30.75
CA THR A 509 19.56 18.73 -31.61
C THR A 509 19.85 18.38 -33.07
N GLY A 510 18.95 17.67 -33.75
CA GLY A 510 19.06 17.46 -35.20
C GLY A 510 17.95 16.58 -35.79
N SER A 511 17.25 17.07 -36.82
CA SER A 511 16.37 16.26 -37.69
C SER A 511 17.10 15.89 -39.01
N PRO A 512 16.53 15.03 -39.88
CA PRO A 512 16.72 13.59 -40.06
C PRO A 512 17.58 13.25 -41.34
N PRO A 513 17.93 11.97 -41.66
CA PRO A 513 17.06 11.09 -42.47
C PRO A 513 17.24 9.55 -42.25
N GLY A 514 16.24 8.74 -42.62
CA GLY A 514 16.40 7.29 -42.84
C GLY A 514 15.55 6.36 -41.96
N LEU A 515 14.24 6.30 -42.25
CA LEU A 515 13.36 5.23 -41.77
C LEU A 515 13.50 4.01 -42.70
N ASP A 516 14.47 3.13 -42.44
CA ASP A 516 14.53 1.82 -43.09
C ASP A 516 14.40 0.68 -42.06
N SER A 517 13.24 0.02 -42.13
CA SER A 517 13.00 -1.41 -41.88
C SER A 517 13.38 -2.04 -40.52
N TYR A 518 12.38 -2.13 -39.62
CA TYR A 518 12.26 -3.29 -38.73
C TYR A 518 11.57 -4.44 -39.50
N PRO A 519 12.01 -5.71 -39.36
CA PRO A 519 11.38 -6.83 -40.04
C PRO A 519 10.01 -7.11 -39.41
N SER A 520 8.97 -6.56 -40.02
CA SER A 520 7.59 -7.00 -39.76
C SER A 520 7.42 -8.45 -40.19
N CYS A 521 6.72 -9.24 -39.36
CA CYS A 521 6.29 -10.60 -39.67
C CYS A 521 5.34 -10.57 -40.88
N LYS A 522 5.89 -10.56 -42.10
CA LYS A 522 5.14 -10.74 -43.34
C LYS A 522 5.55 -12.04 -44.01
N GLY A 523 4.65 -13.02 -43.98
CA GLY A 523 4.67 -14.17 -44.88
C GLY A 523 4.24 -15.46 -44.21
N GLY A 524 2.94 -15.80 -44.29
CA GLY A 524 2.47 -17.12 -43.90
C GLY A 524 1.02 -17.22 -43.40
N ALA A 525 0.11 -16.35 -43.85
CA ALA A 525 -1.32 -16.49 -43.55
C ALA A 525 -2.05 -17.05 -44.78
N ALA A 526 -2.02 -18.37 -44.95
CA ALA A 526 -2.98 -19.08 -45.78
C ALA A 526 -3.01 -20.57 -45.42
N VAL A 527 -4.20 -21.04 -45.02
CA VAL A 527 -4.63 -22.43 -44.89
C VAL A 527 -4.13 -23.20 -43.65
N ALA A 528 -4.90 -23.15 -42.56
CA ALA A 528 -5.01 -24.26 -41.61
C ALA A 528 -6.37 -24.22 -40.89
N SER A 529 -7.32 -24.97 -41.44
CA SER A 529 -8.59 -25.31 -40.82
C SER A 529 -8.43 -26.58 -39.98
N GLY A 530 -8.80 -26.52 -38.71
CA GLY A 530 -9.13 -27.68 -37.87
C GLY A 530 -7.95 -28.34 -37.15
N LEU A 531 -8.21 -28.67 -35.88
CA LEU A 531 -7.47 -29.59 -34.99
C LEU A 531 -6.37 -29.02 -34.08
N TYR A 532 -5.82 -27.82 -34.33
CA TYR A 532 -5.24 -26.92 -33.31
C TYR A 532 -5.44 -25.45 -33.80
N SER A 533 -5.66 -24.35 -33.05
CA SER A 533 -5.44 -23.96 -31.65
C SER A 533 -3.98 -23.76 -31.20
N ASN A 534 -3.25 -22.63 -31.36
CA ASN A 534 -3.36 -21.38 -32.14
C ASN A 534 -1.98 -21.21 -32.86
N PRO A 535 -1.88 -21.22 -34.20
CA PRO A 535 -0.61 -21.13 -34.95
C PRO A 535 0.08 -19.75 -34.92
N THR A 536 -0.63 -18.70 -34.50
CA THR A 536 -0.03 -17.37 -34.27
C THR A 536 0.77 -17.35 -32.97
N LEU A 537 0.43 -18.21 -31.99
CA LEU A 537 1.33 -18.49 -30.87
C LEU A 537 2.62 -19.13 -31.39
N LEU A 538 2.55 -20.10 -32.31
CA LEU A 538 3.73 -20.82 -32.79
C LEU A 538 4.69 -19.98 -33.68
N ALA A 539 4.19 -19.01 -34.47
CA ALA A 539 5.04 -18.15 -35.29
C ALA A 539 5.61 -16.91 -34.55
N ALA A 540 4.96 -16.42 -33.49
CA ALA A 540 5.52 -15.37 -32.62
C ALA A 540 6.33 -15.95 -31.44
N GLN A 541 6.11 -17.22 -31.07
CA GLN A 541 6.99 -18.03 -30.21
C GLN A 541 8.27 -18.49 -30.93
N CYS A 542 8.44 -18.24 -32.23
CA CYS A 542 9.70 -18.43 -32.96
C CYS A 542 10.35 -17.06 -33.21
N ALA A 543 11.52 -16.70 -32.71
CA ALA A 543 12.55 -17.48 -32.05
C ALA A 543 13.48 -16.49 -31.33
N LYS A 544 13.92 -16.86 -30.12
CA LYS A 544 14.81 -16.11 -29.20
C LYS A 544 14.05 -15.18 -28.24
N THR A 545 13.26 -15.76 -27.36
CA THR A 545 13.00 -15.21 -26.02
C THR A 545 13.52 -16.25 -25.04
N ASP A 546 14.27 -15.82 -24.03
CA ASP A 546 14.50 -16.67 -22.88
C ASP A 546 13.22 -16.66 -22.05
N LEU A 547 12.46 -17.76 -22.10
CA LEU A 547 11.17 -17.90 -21.41
C LEU A 547 11.31 -17.73 -19.89
N ALA A 548 12.51 -17.86 -19.34
CA ALA A 548 12.78 -17.60 -17.92
C ALA A 548 12.89 -16.10 -17.58
N THR A 549 13.11 -15.23 -18.58
CA THR A 549 13.35 -13.78 -18.36
C THR A 549 12.46 -12.87 -19.20
N GLY A 550 11.74 -13.40 -20.19
CA GLY A 550 10.90 -12.66 -21.13
C GLY A 550 11.64 -11.55 -21.89
N ILE A 551 12.96 -11.68 -21.99
CA ILE A 551 13.87 -10.78 -22.68
C ILE A 551 14.29 -11.43 -24.01
N ASP A 552 14.30 -10.66 -25.10
CA ASP A 552 14.97 -11.07 -26.34
C ASP A 552 16.48 -11.19 -26.05
N PRO A 553 17.09 -12.39 -26.16
CA PRO A 553 18.52 -12.58 -25.95
C PRO A 553 19.40 -11.78 -26.92
N ARG A 554 18.86 -11.33 -28.06
CA ARG A 554 19.61 -10.52 -29.05
C ARG A 554 19.62 -9.04 -28.71
N THR A 555 18.52 -8.53 -28.16
CA THR A 555 18.31 -7.08 -27.99
C THR A 555 18.33 -6.65 -26.53
N GLY A 556 18.13 -7.57 -25.59
CA GLY A 556 18.01 -7.27 -24.17
C GLY A 556 16.70 -6.57 -23.79
N LYS A 557 15.72 -6.50 -24.71
CA LYS A 557 14.42 -5.85 -24.51
C LYS A 557 13.37 -6.86 -24.06
N LEU A 558 12.44 -6.43 -23.23
CA LEU A 558 11.26 -7.20 -22.89
C LEU A 558 10.41 -7.43 -24.15
N ILE A 559 9.92 -8.64 -24.36
CA ILE A 559 8.99 -8.97 -25.45
C ILE A 559 7.71 -9.52 -24.85
N GLY A 560 6.59 -8.82 -25.03
CA GLY A 560 5.24 -9.29 -24.70
C GLY A 560 4.18 -8.30 -25.18
N VAL A 561 3.12 -8.80 -25.84
CA VAL A 561 1.94 -7.99 -26.15
C VAL A 561 1.18 -7.81 -24.86
N TRP A 562 1.12 -6.58 -24.37
CA TRP A 562 0.71 -6.32 -23.01
C TRP A 562 -0.66 -5.63 -22.97
N GLN A 563 -1.61 -6.24 -22.25
CA GLN A 563 -3.04 -5.91 -22.35
C GLN A 563 -3.55 -4.95 -21.24
N GLY A 564 -2.70 -4.51 -20.28
CA GLY A 564 -3.02 -3.62 -19.13
C GLY A 564 -2.42 -2.19 -19.23
N ARG A 565 -2.21 -1.46 -18.09
CA ARG A 565 -1.21 -0.33 -17.84
C ARG A 565 0.15 -0.66 -17.13
N LEU A 566 1.31 -0.40 -17.75
CA LEU A 566 2.63 -0.82 -17.22
C LEU A 566 3.20 0.34 -16.41
N LEU A 567 3.11 0.22 -15.10
CA LEU A 567 3.31 1.34 -14.19
C LEU A 567 4.66 1.23 -13.50
N SER A 568 5.55 2.16 -13.80
CA SER A 568 6.83 2.28 -13.11
C SER A 568 6.75 3.25 -11.95
N ILE A 569 7.30 2.85 -10.81
CA ILE A 569 7.41 3.72 -9.64
C ILE A 569 8.70 4.52 -9.75
N GLU A 570 8.55 5.85 -9.80
CA GLU A 570 9.65 6.78 -10.01
C GLU A 570 9.58 7.98 -9.06
N SER A 571 10.75 8.47 -8.64
CA SER A 571 10.89 9.64 -7.77
C SER A 571 10.85 10.96 -8.57
N THR A 572 9.74 11.22 -9.26
CA THR A 572 9.58 12.39 -10.14
C THR A 572 8.57 13.43 -9.65
N GLY A 573 7.75 13.10 -8.66
CA GLY A 573 6.68 13.97 -8.19
C GLY A 573 7.19 15.21 -7.45
N LEU A 574 6.40 16.28 -7.54
CA LEU A 574 6.66 17.57 -6.90
C LEU A 574 5.45 18.02 -6.08
N SER A 575 5.70 18.70 -4.97
CA SER A 575 4.66 19.37 -4.19
C SER A 575 5.14 20.69 -3.61
N SER A 576 4.19 21.55 -3.29
CA SER A 576 4.45 22.84 -2.69
C SER A 576 3.27 23.23 -1.80
N TYR A 577 3.56 23.56 -0.56
CA TYR A 577 2.58 24.05 0.41
C TYR A 577 3.04 25.38 1.03
N ASP A 578 2.09 26.27 1.21
CA ASP A 578 2.24 27.56 1.86
C ASP A 578 1.13 27.69 2.90
N GLY A 579 1.49 27.89 4.17
CA GLY A 579 0.56 27.98 5.30
C GLY A 579 0.82 29.22 6.13
N LEU A 580 -0.23 29.95 6.48
CA LEU A 580 -0.21 31.06 7.42
C LEU A 580 -1.17 30.74 8.57
N ASN A 581 -0.68 30.78 9.80
CA ASN A 581 -1.49 30.65 11.00
C ASN A 581 -1.41 31.93 11.82
N VAL A 582 -2.55 32.41 12.28
CA VAL A 582 -2.67 33.52 13.21
C VAL A 582 -3.40 33.02 14.44
N SER A 583 -2.82 33.24 15.61
CA SER A 583 -3.45 32.88 16.88
C SER A 583 -3.45 34.04 17.87
N VAL A 584 -4.52 34.11 18.65
CA VAL A 584 -4.69 35.07 19.74
C VAL A 584 -5.12 34.28 20.96
N GLU A 585 -4.38 34.42 22.06
CA GLU A 585 -4.72 33.78 23.32
C GLU A 585 -4.96 34.85 24.39
N LYS A 586 -6.12 34.78 25.05
CA LYS A 586 -6.52 35.68 26.12
C LYS A 586 -6.94 34.89 27.35
N ARG A 587 -6.29 35.10 28.48
CA ARG A 587 -6.74 34.66 29.79
C ARG A 587 -7.52 35.79 30.46
N TYR A 588 -8.78 35.54 30.81
CA TYR A 588 -9.65 36.52 31.49
C TYR A 588 -9.55 36.41 33.00
N SER A 589 -9.32 35.20 33.52
CA SER A 589 -9.13 34.91 34.94
C SER A 589 -8.38 33.59 35.12
N ASP A 590 -8.18 33.13 36.35
CA ASP A 590 -7.57 31.83 36.63
C ASP A 590 -8.39 30.62 36.20
N ARG A 591 -9.67 30.83 35.86
CA ARG A 591 -10.59 29.75 35.49
C ARG A 591 -11.13 29.88 34.06
N TRP A 592 -10.91 31.01 33.40
CA TRP A 592 -11.47 31.31 32.09
C TRP A 592 -10.41 31.90 31.15
N GLY A 593 -10.26 31.27 29.99
CA GLY A 593 -9.43 31.73 28.89
C GLY A 593 -10.10 31.43 27.55
N MET A 594 -9.65 32.13 26.52
CA MET A 594 -10.09 31.96 25.13
C MET A 594 -8.85 31.90 24.25
N ARG A 595 -8.85 30.96 23.30
CA ARG A 595 -7.89 30.91 22.20
C ARG A 595 -8.66 30.98 20.89
N LEU A 596 -8.30 31.94 20.05
CA LEU A 596 -8.76 32.04 18.68
C LEU A 596 -7.59 31.70 17.76
N SER A 597 -7.79 30.84 16.78
CA SER A 597 -6.79 30.50 15.77
C SER A 597 -7.41 30.46 14.38
N TYR A 598 -6.71 30.98 13.39
CA TYR A 598 -7.12 30.94 11.98
C TYR A 598 -5.93 30.53 11.12
N ALA A 599 -6.13 29.49 10.30
CA ALA A 599 -5.11 28.98 9.40
C ALA A 599 -5.59 29.10 7.94
N LEU A 600 -4.73 29.65 7.09
CA LEU A 600 -4.90 29.69 5.64
C LEU A 600 -3.80 28.83 5.02
N GLY A 601 -4.18 27.88 4.17
CA GLY A 601 -3.24 26.99 3.47
C GLY A 601 -3.49 26.99 1.98
N TYR A 602 -2.42 26.93 1.20
CA TYR A 602 -2.45 26.73 -0.25
C TYR A 602 -1.47 25.63 -0.64
N SER A 603 -1.96 24.58 -1.29
CA SER A 603 -1.17 23.45 -1.77
C SER A 603 -1.29 23.31 -3.29
N ARG A 604 -0.18 22.97 -3.93
CA ARG A 604 -0.11 22.55 -5.34
C ARG A 604 0.88 21.40 -5.46
N GLY A 605 0.66 20.54 -6.43
CA GLY A 605 1.55 19.41 -6.70
C GLY A 605 1.04 18.64 -7.89
N ASP A 606 1.85 17.71 -8.34
CA ASP A 606 1.50 16.81 -9.44
C ASP A 606 0.75 15.62 -8.85
N THR A 607 -0.35 15.19 -9.48
CA THR A 607 -1.10 14.01 -9.01
C THR A 607 -0.54 12.73 -9.62
N PHE A 608 -0.82 11.61 -8.95
CA PHE A 608 -0.59 10.27 -9.49
C PHE A 608 -1.06 10.14 -10.95
N GLU A 609 -0.27 9.47 -11.79
CA GLU A 609 -0.56 9.12 -13.19
C GLU A 609 -0.68 10.28 -14.20
N GLN A 610 -0.20 11.50 -13.90
CA GLN A 610 -0.23 12.62 -14.88
C GLN A 610 0.85 12.57 -15.97
N ALA A 611 1.88 11.74 -15.82
CA ALA A 611 2.93 11.58 -16.83
C ALA A 611 2.65 10.32 -17.66
N SER A 612 1.91 10.48 -18.76
CA SER A 612 2.03 9.53 -19.87
C SER A 612 3.26 9.91 -20.71
N THR A 613 3.97 8.93 -21.25
CA THR A 613 5.03 9.16 -22.25
C THR A 613 4.50 9.86 -23.51
N ALA A 614 3.18 9.91 -23.68
CA ALA A 614 2.49 10.76 -24.64
C ALA A 614 2.27 12.16 -24.07
N SER A 615 3.34 12.89 -23.76
CA SER A 615 3.24 14.34 -23.63
C SER A 615 2.84 14.90 -24.99
N ARG A 616 1.54 15.15 -25.21
CA ARG A 616 1.14 16.09 -26.26
C ARG A 616 1.82 17.42 -25.92
N PRO A 617 2.53 18.07 -26.86
CA PRO A 617 3.03 19.40 -26.62
C PRO A 617 1.86 20.28 -26.19
N ARG A 618 2.00 20.98 -25.06
CA ARG A 618 1.04 21.99 -24.63
C ARG A 618 0.90 22.98 -25.79
N CYS A 619 -0.21 22.91 -26.52
CA CYS A 619 -0.63 24.05 -27.33
C CYS A 619 -0.95 25.17 -26.34
N SER A 620 -0.11 26.19 -26.32
CA SER A 620 -0.45 27.47 -25.72
C SER A 620 -1.69 28.00 -26.43
N THR A 621 -2.83 28.01 -25.75
CA THR A 621 -3.93 28.88 -26.12
C THR A 621 -3.54 30.29 -25.68
N THR A 622 -3.07 31.09 -26.64
CA THR A 622 -3.26 32.55 -26.60
C THR A 622 -4.73 32.88 -26.73
#